data_AF-A0AAU1GMT1-F1
#
_entry.id   AF-A0AAU1GMT1-F1
#
_cell.length_a   1.000
_cell.length_b   1.000
_cell.length_c   1.000
_cell.angle_alpha   90.00
_cell.angle_beta   90.00
_cell.angle_gamma   90.00
#
_symmetry.space_group_name_H-M   'P 1'
#
loop_
_entity.id
_entity.type
_entity.pdbx_description
1 polymer ?
#
loop_
_entity_poly.entity_id
_entity_poly.type
_entity_poly.pdbx_seq_one_letter_code
_entity_poly.pdbx_strand_id
1 'polypeptide(L)'
;MGTPVRHFTATTEEGQVFTVNIERDFRYDPYRDFLVCTHCDWSPSLLTTRRLLDMAGEHLASAHGAGRGLGQQDNESFRKARLIVLPVVAVLLIGLLIFLNS
;
A
#
# COMPACT_ATOMS: atom_id res chain seq x y z
N MET A 1 -13.46 -6.57 0.51
CA MET A 1 -12.75 -5.45 -0.13
C MET A 1 -11.93 -4.76 0.93
N GLY A 2 -10.61 -4.75 0.78
CA GLY A 2 -9.73 -3.99 1.65
C GLY A 2 -9.57 -2.56 1.13
N THR A 3 -8.76 -1.76 1.81
CA THR A 3 -8.40 -0.42 1.33
C THR A 3 -7.00 -0.47 0.71
N PRO A 4 -6.79 0.04 -0.50
CA PRO A 4 -5.46 0.15 -1.09
C PRO A 4 -4.55 1.05 -0.24
N VAL A 5 -3.48 0.47 0.33
CA VAL A 5 -2.50 1.20 1.14
C VAL A 5 -1.23 1.52 0.36
N ARG A 6 -0.90 0.69 -0.64
CA ARG A 6 0.27 0.82 -1.51
C ARG A 6 -0.04 0.23 -2.88
N HIS A 7 0.69 0.62 -3.90
CA HIS A 7 0.60 0.03 -5.23
C HIS A 7 1.99 -0.17 -5.86
N PHE A 8 2.08 -1.21 -6.67
CA PHE A 8 3.23 -1.55 -7.49
C PHE A 8 2.81 -1.45 -8.95
N THR A 9 3.63 -0.80 -9.75
CA THR A 9 3.38 -0.63 -11.18
C THR A 9 4.53 -1.16 -11.99
N ALA A 10 4.24 -1.79 -13.11
CA ALA A 10 5.21 -2.14 -14.12
C ALA A 10 4.64 -1.92 -15.52
N THR A 11 5.51 -1.84 -16.51
CA THR A 11 5.13 -1.63 -17.90
C THR A 11 5.50 -2.78 -18.81
N THR A 12 4.67 -3.02 -19.83
CA THR A 12 5.00 -3.90 -20.96
C THR A 12 6.01 -3.24 -21.89
N GLU A 13 6.52 -3.98 -22.88
CA GLU A 13 7.41 -3.41 -23.90
C GLU A 13 6.73 -2.31 -24.74
N GLU A 14 5.43 -2.42 -24.92
CA GLU A 14 4.57 -1.46 -25.63
C GLU A 14 4.19 -0.25 -24.77
N GLY A 15 4.61 -0.23 -23.50
CA GLY A 15 4.38 0.88 -22.56
C GLY A 15 3.05 0.81 -21.81
N GLN A 16 2.29 -0.29 -21.90
CA GLN A 16 1.06 -0.45 -21.13
C GLN A 16 1.39 -0.64 -19.65
N VAL A 17 0.72 0.12 -18.78
CA VAL A 17 0.93 0.08 -17.32
C VAL A 17 0.00 -0.96 -16.69
N PHE A 18 0.57 -1.81 -15.84
CA PHE A 18 -0.15 -2.76 -15.01
C PHE A 18 0.11 -2.48 -13.53
N THR A 19 -0.92 -2.66 -12.71
CA THR A 19 -0.88 -2.34 -11.28
C THR A 19 -1.26 -3.53 -10.40
N VAL A 20 -0.52 -3.69 -9.31
CA VAL A 20 -0.87 -4.56 -8.17
C VAL A 20 -0.96 -3.71 -6.92
N ASN A 21 -2.09 -3.76 -6.22
CA ASN A 21 -2.28 -3.07 -4.96
C ASN A 21 -1.93 -3.97 -3.77
N ILE A 22 -1.47 -3.37 -2.68
CA ILE A 22 -1.62 -3.96 -1.35
C ILE A 22 -2.92 -3.40 -0.78
N GLU A 23 -3.90 -4.28 -0.57
CA GLU A 23 -5.12 -3.95 0.14
C GLU A 23 -5.06 -4.43 1.59
N ARG A 24 -5.47 -3.56 2.50
CA ARG A 24 -5.57 -3.87 3.93
C ARG A 24 -7.02 -4.06 4.34
N ASP A 25 -7.33 -5.18 4.97
CA ASP A 25 -8.61 -5.42 5.63
C ASP A 25 -8.50 -5.05 7.12
N PHE A 26 -9.12 -3.93 7.49
CA PHE A 26 -9.09 -3.35 8.83
C PHE A 26 -10.03 -4.04 9.84
N ARG A 27 -10.81 -5.04 9.41
CA ARG A 27 -11.75 -5.74 10.29
C ARG A 27 -11.10 -6.76 11.23
N TYR A 28 -9.83 -7.10 11.00
CA TYR A 28 -9.10 -8.13 11.74
C TYR A 28 -7.92 -7.54 12.50
N ASP A 29 -7.56 -8.14 13.64
CA ASP A 29 -6.35 -7.83 14.40
C ASP A 29 -5.47 -9.11 14.56
N PRO A 30 -4.21 -9.12 14.08
CA PRO A 30 -3.58 -8.08 13.28
C PRO A 30 -4.26 -7.93 11.91
N TYR A 31 -4.19 -6.72 11.34
CA TYR A 31 -4.75 -6.43 10.01
C TYR A 31 -4.25 -7.43 8.97
N ARG A 32 -5.15 -7.85 8.06
CA ARG A 32 -4.79 -8.74 6.97
C ARG A 32 -4.53 -7.94 5.71
N ASP A 33 -3.30 -8.04 5.22
CA ASP A 33 -2.90 -7.45 3.96
C ASP A 33 -2.99 -8.50 2.83
N PHE A 34 -3.40 -8.08 1.65
CA PHE A 34 -3.54 -8.88 0.44
C PHE A 34 -2.83 -8.17 -0.70
N LEU A 35 -2.14 -8.89 -1.58
CA LEU A 35 -1.84 -8.35 -2.90
C LEU A 35 -3.08 -8.55 -3.76
N VAL A 36 -3.46 -7.56 -4.55
CA VAL A 36 -4.62 -7.61 -5.44
C VAL A 36 -4.19 -7.03 -6.78
N CYS A 37 -4.22 -7.83 -7.84
CA CYS A 37 -4.02 -7.33 -9.19
C CYS A 37 -5.28 -6.58 -9.65
N THR A 38 -5.12 -5.39 -10.25
CA THR A 38 -6.28 -4.65 -10.78
C THR A 38 -6.74 -5.13 -12.16
N HIS A 39 -6.04 -6.12 -12.73
CA HIS A 39 -6.24 -6.59 -14.10
C HIS A 39 -6.64 -8.07 -14.19
N CYS A 40 -6.60 -8.82 -13.09
CA CYS A 40 -7.05 -10.21 -12.99
C CYS A 40 -7.41 -10.58 -11.55
N ASP A 41 -7.97 -11.77 -11.33
CA ASP A 41 -8.43 -12.24 -10.00
C ASP A 41 -7.31 -12.71 -9.06
N TRP A 42 -6.06 -12.33 -9.33
CA TRP A 42 -4.93 -12.72 -8.49
C TRP A 42 -4.93 -11.93 -7.18
N SER A 43 -5.20 -12.63 -6.07
CA SER A 43 -5.33 -12.01 -4.75
C SER A 43 -4.73 -12.80 -3.56
N PRO A 44 -3.42 -13.09 -3.52
CA PRO A 44 -2.85 -13.88 -2.43
C PRO A 44 -2.80 -13.09 -1.10
N SER A 45 -3.08 -13.79 0.00
CA SER A 45 -2.91 -13.23 1.36
C SER A 45 -1.43 -13.10 1.72
N LEU A 46 -1.06 -12.05 2.44
CA LEU A 46 0.33 -11.72 2.77
C LEU A 46 0.90 -12.42 4.00
N LEU A 47 0.39 -13.60 4.34
CA LEU A 47 0.94 -14.47 5.40
C LEU A 47 2.23 -15.19 4.97
N THR A 48 3.11 -14.51 4.26
CA THR A 48 4.30 -15.09 3.59
C THR A 48 5.57 -14.39 4.04
N THR A 49 6.68 -15.13 4.08
CA THR A 49 8.03 -14.63 4.32
C THR A 49 8.71 -14.02 3.09
N ARG A 50 8.14 -14.17 1.87
CA ARG A 50 8.67 -13.54 0.65
C ARG A 50 8.48 -12.03 0.67
N ARG A 51 9.43 -11.32 0.05
CA ARG A 51 9.32 -9.88 -0.17
C ARG A 51 8.15 -9.58 -1.11
N LEU A 52 7.27 -8.69 -0.68
CA LEU A 52 6.07 -8.29 -1.40
C LEU A 52 6.36 -7.72 -2.80
N LEU A 53 7.46 -6.97 -2.92
CA LEU A 53 7.91 -6.40 -4.18
C LEU A 53 8.22 -7.48 -5.22
N ASP A 54 8.88 -8.56 -4.80
CA ASP A 54 9.28 -9.66 -5.69
C ASP A 54 8.05 -10.41 -6.18
N MET A 55 7.08 -10.69 -5.30
CA MET A 55 5.82 -11.35 -5.70
C MET A 55 4.98 -10.52 -6.67
N ALA A 56 4.85 -9.22 -6.41
CA ALA A 56 4.13 -8.31 -7.30
C ALA A 56 4.84 -8.20 -8.66
N GLY A 57 6.16 -8.04 -8.65
CA GLY A 57 6.97 -7.96 -9.87
C GLY A 57 6.93 -9.24 -10.70
N GLU A 58 7.06 -10.40 -10.05
CA GLU A 58 6.98 -11.72 -10.70
C GLU A 58 5.60 -11.93 -11.34
N HIS A 59 4.52 -11.58 -10.63
CA HIS A 59 3.18 -11.66 -11.18
C HIS A 59 2.98 -10.72 -12.38
N LEU A 60 3.37 -9.45 -12.26
CA LEU A 60 3.27 -8.47 -13.34
C LEU A 60 4.05 -8.91 -14.59
N ALA A 61 5.27 -9.43 -14.41
CA ALA A 61 6.09 -9.92 -15.50
C ALA A 61 5.52 -11.18 -16.15
N SER A 62 5.12 -12.18 -15.35
CA SER A 62 4.71 -13.50 -15.86
C SER A 62 3.28 -13.53 -16.39
N ALA A 63 2.33 -12.86 -15.73
CA ALA A 63 0.92 -12.88 -16.10
C ALA A 63 0.56 -11.79 -17.11
N HIS A 64 1.27 -10.65 -17.10
CA HIS A 64 0.93 -9.49 -17.91
C HIS A 64 2.05 -9.03 -18.86
N GLY A 65 3.20 -9.72 -18.89
CA GLY A 65 4.35 -9.27 -19.69
C GLY A 65 4.93 -7.93 -19.23
N ALA A 66 4.50 -7.43 -18.07
CA ALA A 66 4.85 -6.12 -17.54
C ALA A 66 6.07 -6.26 -16.62
N GLY A 67 7.24 -6.50 -17.22
CA GLY A 67 8.50 -6.70 -16.49
C GLY A 67 9.37 -5.45 -16.35
N ARG A 68 9.04 -4.34 -17.02
CA ARG A 68 9.88 -3.15 -17.06
C ARG A 68 9.47 -2.13 -16.00
N GLY A 69 10.47 -1.44 -15.44
CA GLY A 69 10.25 -0.25 -14.60
C GLY A 69 9.43 -0.50 -13.34
N LEU A 70 9.63 -1.65 -12.68
CA LEU A 70 8.92 -1.98 -11.43
C LEU A 70 9.11 -0.85 -10.41
N GLY A 71 8.03 -0.14 -10.14
CA GLY A 71 7.98 0.96 -9.20
C GLY A 71 7.07 0.62 -8.03
N GLN A 72 7.48 1.00 -6.83
CA GLN A 72 6.61 1.03 -5.66
C GLN A 72 6.22 2.48 -5.39
N GLN A 73 4.94 2.72 -5.22
CA GLN A 73 4.43 4.01 -4.78
C GLN A 73 3.51 3.77 -3.57
N ASP A 74 3.75 4.53 -2.51
CA ASP A 74 2.82 4.57 -1.40
C ASP A 74 1.60 5.39 -1.79
N ASN A 75 0.42 5.02 -1.29
CA ASN A 75 -0.80 5.75 -1.60
C ASN A 75 -0.64 7.20 -1.14
N GLU A 76 -0.68 8.13 -2.09
CA GLU A 76 -0.40 9.54 -1.85
C GLU A 76 -1.39 10.17 -0.86
N SER A 77 -2.61 9.64 -0.81
CA SER A 77 -3.63 10.01 0.17
C SER A 77 -3.19 9.69 1.59
N PHE A 78 -2.58 8.52 1.82
CA PHE A 78 -2.08 8.11 3.14
C PHE A 78 -0.88 8.94 3.56
N ARG A 79 0.03 9.24 2.61
CA ARG A 79 1.15 10.16 2.83
C ARG A 79 0.68 11.56 3.23
N LYS A 80 -0.29 12.13 2.50
CA LYS A 80 -0.87 13.45 2.79
C LYS A 80 -1.62 13.46 4.12
N ALA A 81 -2.45 12.45 4.39
CA ALA A 81 -3.17 12.32 5.65
C ALA A 81 -2.21 12.27 6.84
N ARG A 82 -1.13 11.47 6.74
CA ARG A 82 -0.10 11.39 7.79
C ARG A 82 0.58 12.74 8.06
N LEU A 83 0.87 13.52 7.01
CA LEU A 83 1.50 14.84 7.14
C LEU A 83 0.60 15.88 7.83
N ILE A 84 -0.72 15.74 7.75
CA ILE A 84 -1.67 16.67 8.37
C ILE A 84 -2.06 16.21 9.78
N VAL A 85 -2.36 14.92 9.95
CA VAL A 85 -2.85 14.38 11.22
C VAL A 85 -1.78 14.42 12.31
N LEU A 86 -0.53 14.08 12.00
CA LEU A 86 0.56 14.08 12.99
C LEU A 86 0.76 15.44 13.69
N PRO A 87 0.90 16.58 13.00
CA PRO A 87 1.07 17.87 13.67
C PRO A 87 -0.18 18.28 14.45
N VAL A 88 -1.39 17.99 13.95
CA VAL A 88 -2.64 18.27 14.70
C VAL A 88 -2.67 17.49 16.02
N VAL A 89 -2.36 16.19 15.98
CA VAL A 89 -2.27 15.36 17.18
C VAL A 89 -1.19 15.88 18.14
N ALA A 90 -0.03 16.29 17.62
CA ALA A 90 1.03 16.85 18.45
C ALA A 90 0.59 18.13 19.17
N VAL A 91 -0.09 19.06 18.48
CA VAL A 91 -0.61 20.29 19.09
C VAL A 91 -1.65 19.98 20.18
N LEU A 92 -2.54 19.03 19.93
CA LEU A 92 -3.53 18.60 20.93
C LEU A 92 -2.87 17.98 22.16
N LEU A 93 -1.85 17.15 21.98
CA LEU A 93 -1.08 16.56 23.09
C LEU A 93 -0.33 17.62 23.89
N ILE A 94 0.27 18.61 23.22
CA ILE A 94 0.94 19.74 23.88
C ILE A 94 -0.07 20.56 24.69
N GLY A 95 -1.22 20.90 24.11
CA GLY A 95 -2.27 21.63 24.81
C GLY A 95 -2.81 20.85 26.02
N LEU A 96 -3.03 19.54 25.86
CA LEU A 96 -3.44 18.67 26.95
C LEU A 96 -2.39 18.61 28.07
N LEU A 97 -1.11 18.50 27.72
CA LEU A 97 -0.01 18.53 28.68
C LEU A 97 0.03 19.85 29.45
N ILE A 98 -0.13 20.98 28.77
CA ILE A 98 -0.18 22.30 29.43
C ILE A 98 -1.37 22.37 30.38
N PHE A 99 -2.56 21.93 29.95
CA PHE A 99 -3.76 21.94 30.78
C PHE A 99 -3.62 21.06 32.03
N LEU A 100 -3.03 19.87 31.90
CA LEU A 100 -2.83 18.95 33.03
C LEU A 100 -1.75 19.42 34.00
N ASN A 101 -0.85 20.30 33.57
CA ASN A 101 0.28 20.79 34.36
C ASN A 101 0.05 22.22 34.90
N SER A 102 -1.18 22.74 34.79
CA SER A 102 -1.63 24.04 35.27
C SER A 102 -2.63 23.90 36.41
#